data_AF-A0A402V255-F1
#
_entry.id   AF-A0A402V255-F1
#
_cell.length_a   1.000
_cell.length_b   1.000
_cell.length_c   1.000
_cell.angle_alpha   90.00
_cell.angle_beta   90.00
_cell.angle_gamma   90.00
#
_symmetry.space_group_name_H-M   'P 1'
#
loop_
_entity.id
_entity.type
_entity.pdbx_description
1 polymer ?
#
loop_
_entity_poly.entity_id
_entity_poly.type
_entity_poly.pdbx_seq_one_letter_code
_entity_poly.pdbx_strand_id
1 'polypeptide(L)'
;MAAVDASVSNNERRRAEMLTRVKGLEELAALDRMSQDSDYVALFFTWTAPQQYHAWLETGRRNRKWNGASPRETQHYFTRTFKNFSTALTRRDIHIFGMHITESHHDGTPHWHGILFVRREQESTLRDVFEMYA
;
A
#
# COMPACT_ATOMS: atom_id res chain seq x y z
N MET A 1 30.67 -7.73 17.02
CA MET A 1 29.26 -8.14 16.90
C MET A 1 28.41 -7.02 17.49
N ALA A 2 28.01 -6.02 16.71
CA ALA A 2 26.95 -6.01 15.68
C ALA A 2 25.74 -5.23 16.22
N ALA A 3 25.87 -3.89 16.27
CA ALA A 3 24.77 -2.95 16.52
C ALA A 3 23.75 -2.90 15.36
N VAL A 4 23.92 -3.76 14.35
CA VAL A 4 23.04 -3.97 13.20
C VAL A 4 21.91 -4.96 13.51
N ASP A 5 22.07 -5.84 14.52
CA ASP A 5 21.07 -6.86 14.86
C ASP A 5 19.88 -6.32 15.68
N ALA A 6 19.89 -5.06 16.09
CA ALA A 6 18.77 -4.42 16.78
C ALA A 6 17.94 -3.50 15.87
N SER A 7 18.35 -3.35 14.60
CA SER A 7 17.77 -2.39 13.67
C SER A 7 16.64 -2.99 12.83
N VAL A 8 15.56 -2.22 12.68
CA VAL A 8 14.46 -2.38 11.72
C VAL A 8 14.91 -2.40 10.24
N SER A 9 16.22 -2.28 9.98
CA SER A 9 16.84 -2.35 8.65
C SER A 9 17.12 -3.77 8.13
N ASN A 10 16.85 -4.83 8.91
CA ASN A 10 16.96 -6.20 8.40
C ASN A 10 15.70 -6.57 7.59
N ASN A 11 15.85 -6.71 6.27
CA ASN A 11 14.76 -7.04 5.35
C ASN A 11 14.03 -8.35 5.72
N GLU A 12 14.74 -9.35 6.25
CA GLU A 12 14.13 -10.60 6.68
C GLU A 12 13.19 -10.39 7.87
N ARG A 13 13.58 -9.54 8.83
CA ARG A 13 12.74 -9.22 9.99
C ARG A 13 11.54 -8.36 9.60
N ARG A 14 11.70 -7.39 8.70
CA ARG A 14 10.56 -6.62 8.14
C ARG A 14 9.57 -7.54 7.42
N ARG A 15 10.07 -8.50 6.65
CA ARG A 15 9.24 -9.49 5.96
C ARG A 15 8.54 -10.41 6.96
N ALA A 16 9.23 -10.90 7.97
CA ALA A 16 8.65 -11.74 9.02
C ALA A 16 7.53 -10.99 9.78
N GLU A 17 7.78 -9.74 10.22
CA GLU A 17 6.74 -8.93 10.86
C GLU A 17 5.55 -8.67 9.94
N MET A 18 5.80 -8.36 8.66
CA MET A 18 4.73 -8.12 7.69
C MET A 18 3.86 -9.37 7.54
N LEU A 19 4.47 -10.55 7.39
CA LEU A 19 3.73 -11.82 7.30
C LEU A 19 2.96 -12.13 8.59
N THR A 20 3.52 -11.87 9.77
CA THR A 20 2.81 -12.02 11.05
C THR A 20 1.59 -11.10 11.12
N ARG A 21 1.73 -9.85 10.70
CA ARG A 21 0.60 -8.90 10.67
C ARG A 21 -0.45 -9.31 9.65
N VAL A 22 -0.06 -9.74 8.46
CA VAL A 22 -0.99 -10.26 7.44
C VAL A 22 -1.78 -11.45 7.99
N LYS A 23 -1.12 -12.40 8.66
CA LYS A 23 -1.80 -13.53 9.30
C LYS A 23 -2.84 -13.09 10.34
N GLY A 24 -2.50 -12.10 11.18
CA GLY A 24 -3.46 -11.54 12.14
C GLY A 24 -4.67 -10.86 11.45
N LEU A 25 -4.47 -10.22 10.31
CA LEU A 25 -5.57 -9.63 9.52
C LEU A 25 -6.47 -10.71 8.89
N GLU A 26 -5.89 -11.82 8.43
CA GLU A 26 -6.66 -12.98 7.94
C GLU A 26 -7.49 -13.62 9.05
N GLU A 27 -6.93 -13.74 10.27
CA GLU A 27 -7.64 -14.25 11.44
C GLU A 27 -8.83 -13.34 11.81
N LEU A 28 -8.66 -12.00 11.77
CA LEU A 28 -9.75 -11.05 11.98
C LEU A 28 -10.85 -11.18 10.93
N ALA A 29 -10.47 -11.35 9.66
CA ALA A 29 -11.42 -11.58 8.58
C ALA A 29 -12.24 -12.87 8.80
N ALA A 30 -11.59 -13.93 9.25
CA ALA A 30 -12.23 -15.21 9.56
C ALA A 30 -13.17 -15.12 10.78
N LEU A 31 -12.79 -14.36 11.81
CA LEU A 31 -13.64 -14.11 12.98
C LEU A 31 -14.89 -13.30 12.61
N ASP A 32 -14.77 -12.30 11.74
CA ASP A 32 -15.93 -11.55 11.24
C ASP A 32 -16.87 -12.45 10.45
N ARG A 33 -16.33 -13.31 9.57
CA ARG A 33 -17.10 -14.32 8.83
C ARG A 33 -17.95 -15.21 9.75
N MET A 34 -17.37 -15.68 10.85
CA MET A 34 -18.10 -16.50 11.83
C MET A 34 -19.21 -15.74 12.57
N SER A 35 -19.13 -14.40 12.65
CA SER A 35 -20.07 -13.58 13.40
C SER A 35 -21.11 -12.85 12.53
N GLN A 36 -20.84 -12.66 11.24
CA GLN A 36 -21.64 -11.84 10.31
C GLN A 36 -22.00 -12.56 9.00
N ASP A 37 -21.60 -13.83 8.79
CA ASP A 37 -21.74 -14.56 7.52
C ASP A 37 -21.11 -13.80 6.32
N SER A 38 -20.09 -12.98 6.61
CA SER A 38 -19.40 -12.10 5.67
C SER A 38 -18.13 -12.77 5.12
N ASP A 39 -18.05 -12.97 3.80
CA ASP A 39 -16.84 -13.51 3.17
C ASP A 39 -15.92 -12.38 2.72
N TYR A 40 -14.71 -12.30 3.27
CA TYR A 40 -13.71 -11.31 2.84
C TYR A 40 -12.76 -11.90 1.81
N VAL A 41 -12.28 -11.05 0.91
CA VAL A 41 -11.21 -11.35 -0.03
C VAL A 41 -10.02 -10.45 0.25
N ALA A 42 -8.81 -11.01 0.13
CA ALA A 42 -7.57 -10.29 0.30
C ALA A 42 -6.96 -9.92 -1.07
N LEU A 43 -6.64 -8.65 -1.27
CA LEU A 43 -6.12 -8.09 -2.51
C LEU A 43 -4.74 -7.48 -2.27
N PHE A 44 -3.74 -7.98 -2.98
CA PHE A 44 -2.42 -7.32 -3.02
C PHE A 44 -2.47 -6.10 -3.94
N PHE A 45 -1.83 -5.01 -3.52
CA PHE A 45 -1.75 -3.80 -4.31
C PHE A 45 -0.34 -3.22 -4.34
N THR A 46 -0.07 -2.48 -5.41
CA THR A 46 1.07 -1.58 -5.52
C THR A 46 0.54 -0.18 -5.82
N TRP A 47 0.98 0.81 -5.04
CA TRP A 47 0.66 2.22 -5.26
C TRP A 47 1.91 2.95 -5.71
N THR A 48 1.87 3.50 -6.92
CA THR A 48 3.04 4.15 -7.54
C THR A 48 2.82 5.65 -7.67
N ALA A 49 3.92 6.41 -7.69
CA ALA A 49 3.85 7.83 -7.94
C ALA A 49 3.76 8.08 -9.45
N PRO A 50 3.03 9.11 -9.91
CA PRO A 50 3.07 9.51 -11.30
C PRO A 50 4.50 9.81 -11.76
N GLN A 51 4.80 9.63 -13.05
CA GLN A 51 6.14 9.79 -13.63
C GLN A 51 6.85 11.08 -13.19
N GLN A 52 6.14 12.19 -13.02
CA GLN A 52 6.71 13.48 -12.62
C GLN A 52 7.34 13.50 -11.22
N TYR A 53 7.09 12.50 -10.38
CA TYR A 53 7.73 12.36 -9.06
C TYR A 53 9.07 11.62 -9.13
N HIS A 54 9.37 10.95 -10.24
CA HIS A 54 10.59 10.18 -10.42
C HIS A 54 11.72 11.05 -10.96
N ALA A 55 12.86 11.12 -10.27
CA ALA A 55 14.01 11.92 -10.67
C ALA A 55 14.78 11.29 -11.85
N TRP A 56 14.76 9.95 -11.93
CA TRP A 56 15.46 9.17 -12.94
C TRP A 56 14.49 8.23 -13.66
N LEU A 57 14.72 8.04 -14.95
CA LEU A 57 14.08 7.00 -15.73
C LEU A 57 14.80 5.67 -15.48
N GLU A 58 14.10 4.56 -15.70
CA GLU A 58 14.66 3.21 -15.59
C GLU A 58 15.90 2.99 -16.48
N THR A 59 15.99 3.74 -17.60
CA THR A 59 17.18 3.74 -18.47
C THR A 59 18.41 4.43 -17.86
N GLY A 60 18.35 4.89 -16.60
CA GLY A 60 19.41 5.64 -15.92
C GLY A 60 19.55 7.11 -16.36
N ARG A 61 18.63 7.63 -17.19
CA ARG A 61 18.64 9.02 -17.65
C ARG A 61 17.81 9.90 -16.74
N ARG A 62 18.21 11.16 -16.57
CA ARG A 62 17.43 12.13 -15.78
C ARG A 62 16.05 12.35 -16.41
N ASN A 63 15.00 12.30 -15.59
CA ASN A 63 13.64 12.53 -16.05
C ASN A 63 13.37 14.03 -16.23
N ARG A 64 13.12 14.46 -17.48
CA ARG A 64 12.81 15.86 -17.80
C ARG A 64 11.47 16.34 -17.25
N LYS A 65 10.57 15.41 -16.92
CA LYS A 65 9.26 15.71 -16.31
C LYS A 65 9.32 15.75 -14.78
N TRP A 66 10.48 15.48 -14.17
CA TRP A 66 10.61 15.50 -12.72
C TRP A 66 10.26 16.89 -12.19
N ASN A 67 9.34 16.94 -11.23
CA ASN A 67 8.83 18.16 -10.62
C ASN A 67 9.66 18.63 -9.41
N GLY A 68 10.77 17.96 -9.10
CA GLY A 68 11.62 18.29 -7.95
C GLY A 68 11.19 17.68 -6.63
N ALA A 69 10.12 16.86 -6.60
CA ALA A 69 9.62 16.27 -5.36
C ALA A 69 10.68 15.38 -4.68
N SER A 70 10.82 15.58 -3.37
CA SER A 70 11.57 14.72 -2.47
C SER A 70 10.76 13.48 -2.08
N PRO A 71 11.40 12.40 -1.57
CA PRO A 71 10.69 11.22 -1.07
C PRO A 71 9.62 11.55 -0.02
N ARG A 72 9.86 12.57 0.82
CA ARG A 72 8.89 13.03 1.83
C ARG A 72 7.66 13.66 1.20
N GLU A 73 7.84 14.45 0.14
CA GLU A 73 6.72 15.04 -0.59
C GLU A 73 5.92 13.98 -1.35
N THR A 74 6.58 12.97 -1.92
CA THR A 74 5.90 11.82 -2.53
C THR A 74 5.09 11.02 -1.51
N GLN A 75 5.61 10.79 -0.30
CA GLN A 75 4.83 10.16 0.77
C GLN A 75 3.60 11.00 1.15
N HIS A 76 3.73 12.33 1.19
CA HIS A 76 2.57 13.20 1.45
C HIS A 76 1.52 13.12 0.34
N TYR A 77 1.96 13.04 -0.93
CA TYR A 77 1.07 12.78 -2.06
C TYR A 77 0.30 11.46 -1.86
N PHE A 78 0.98 10.36 -1.52
CA PHE A 78 0.31 9.08 -1.27
C PHE A 78 -0.71 9.16 -0.14
N THR A 79 -0.36 9.71 1.01
CA THR A 79 -1.30 9.86 2.14
C THR A 79 -2.53 10.65 1.74
N ARG A 80 -2.36 11.75 0.98
CA ARG A 80 -3.47 12.57 0.50
C ARG A 80 -4.36 11.80 -0.49
N THR A 81 -3.76 11.12 -1.46
CA THR A 81 -4.49 10.39 -2.49
C THR A 81 -5.19 9.16 -1.90
N PHE A 82 -4.55 8.43 -1.00
CA PHE A 82 -5.14 7.31 -0.27
C PHE A 82 -6.31 7.77 0.60
N LYS A 83 -6.21 8.92 1.29
CA LYS A 83 -7.35 9.51 2.02
C LYS A 83 -8.55 9.78 1.10
N ASN A 84 -8.31 10.29 -0.11
CA ASN A 84 -9.37 10.53 -1.08
C ASN A 84 -9.98 9.22 -1.58
N PHE A 85 -9.16 8.21 -1.85
CA PHE A 85 -9.57 6.85 -2.16
C PHE A 85 -10.46 6.25 -1.06
N SER A 86 -10.02 6.27 0.20
CA SER A 86 -10.81 5.80 1.34
C SER A 86 -12.13 6.56 1.47
N THR A 87 -12.11 7.88 1.26
CA THR A 87 -13.35 8.70 1.27
C THR A 87 -14.30 8.28 0.15
N ALA A 88 -13.80 7.95 -1.04
CA ALA A 88 -14.61 7.49 -2.16
C ALA A 88 -15.24 6.11 -1.90
N LEU A 89 -14.53 5.23 -1.19
CA LEU A 89 -15.06 3.93 -0.74
C LEU A 89 -16.14 4.11 0.33
N THR A 90 -15.90 4.91 1.37
CA THR A 90 -16.90 5.16 2.42
C THR A 90 -18.20 5.73 1.87
N ARG A 91 -18.14 6.63 0.88
CA ARG A 91 -19.34 7.17 0.20
C ARG A 91 -20.16 6.11 -0.54
N ARG A 92 -19.56 4.95 -0.84
CA ARG A 92 -20.19 3.78 -1.49
C ARG A 92 -20.50 2.67 -0.48
N ASP A 93 -20.36 2.95 0.82
CA ASP A 93 -20.51 1.97 1.91
C ASP A 93 -19.56 0.76 1.77
N ILE A 94 -18.37 0.99 1.22
CA ILE A 94 -17.30 -0.01 1.11
C ILE A 94 -16.34 0.19 2.27
N HIS A 95 -16.21 -0.87 3.08
CA HIS A 95 -15.32 -0.88 4.23
C HIS A 95 -14.14 -1.79 3.93
N ILE A 96 -12.94 -1.23 4.06
CA ILE A 96 -11.68 -1.94 3.87
C ILE A 96 -10.87 -1.90 5.15
N PHE A 97 -10.06 -2.93 5.36
CA PHE A 97 -8.97 -2.92 6.30
C PHE A 97 -7.73 -3.54 5.67
N GLY A 98 -6.56 -3.31 6.23
CA GLY A 98 -5.33 -3.80 5.61
C GLY A 98 -4.09 -3.07 6.11
N MET A 99 -2.99 -3.28 5.38
CA MET A 99 -1.73 -2.61 5.68
C MET A 99 -0.88 -2.47 4.42
N HIS A 100 0.08 -1.54 4.49
CA HIS A 100 1.10 -1.40 3.46
C HIS A 100 2.48 -1.21 4.09
N ILE A 101 3.50 -1.43 3.27
CA ILE A 101 4.89 -1.07 3.52
C ILE A 101 5.34 -0.07 2.46
N THR A 102 6.35 0.73 2.78
CA THR A 102 7.06 1.54 1.79
C THR A 102 8.36 0.85 1.39
N GLU A 103 8.59 0.76 0.09
CA GLU A 103 9.86 0.40 -0.53
C GLU A 103 10.38 1.59 -1.35
N SER A 104 11.69 1.82 -1.34
CA SER A 104 12.29 2.86 -2.18
C SER A 104 12.66 2.26 -3.52
N HIS A 105 12.21 2.90 -4.60
CA HIS A 105 12.64 2.58 -5.94
C HIS A 105 14.10 3.00 -6.16
N HIS A 106 14.71 2.62 -7.29
CA HIS A 106 16.13 2.87 -7.56
C HIS A 106 16.49 4.36 -7.57
N ASP A 107 15.53 5.23 -7.87
CA ASP A 107 15.67 6.69 -7.87
C ASP A 107 15.33 7.33 -6.50
N GLY A 108 15.07 6.51 -5.48
CA GLY A 108 14.69 6.93 -4.13
C GLY A 108 13.21 7.26 -3.96
N THR A 109 12.42 7.23 -5.05
CA THR A 109 10.99 7.49 -5.00
C THR A 109 10.28 6.36 -4.25
N PRO A 110 9.43 6.65 -3.24
CA PRO A 110 8.72 5.62 -2.49
C PRO A 110 7.64 4.96 -3.34
N HIS A 111 7.46 3.64 -3.17
CA HIS A 111 6.31 2.85 -3.62
C HIS A 111 5.63 2.22 -2.40
N TRP A 112 4.30 2.10 -2.43
CA TRP A 112 3.58 1.31 -1.42
C TRP A 112 3.24 -0.07 -1.96
N HIS A 113 3.58 -1.11 -1.21
CA HIS A 113 3.10 -2.46 -1.44
C HIS A 113 2.28 -2.90 -0.23
N GLY A 114 1.12 -3.49 -0.45
CA GLY A 114 0.24 -3.81 0.65
C GLY A 114 -0.80 -4.86 0.32
N ILE A 115 -1.63 -5.11 1.32
CA ILE A 115 -2.79 -5.98 1.23
C ILE A 115 -4.00 -5.22 1.77
N LEU A 116 -5.12 -5.33 1.06
CA LEU A 116 -6.43 -4.84 1.49
C LEU A 116 -7.40 -6.02 1.60
N PHE A 117 -8.23 -5.99 2.61
CA PHE A 117 -9.34 -6.90 2.82
C PHE A 117 -10.64 -6.15 2.61
N VAL A 118 -11.56 -6.77 1.89
CA VAL A 118 -12.88 -6.23 1.58
C VAL A 118 -13.89 -7.38 1.51
N ARG A 119 -15.16 -7.11 1.72
CA ARG A 119 -16.22 -8.10 1.47
C ARG A 119 -16.19 -8.54 0.00
N ARG A 120 -16.36 -9.84 -0.26
CA ARG A 120 -16.22 -10.45 -1.60
C ARG A 120 -17.12 -9.77 -2.63
N GLU A 121 -18.36 -9.47 -2.25
CA GLU A 121 -19.34 -8.79 -3.11
C GLU A 121 -18.96 -7.34 -3.47
N GLN A 122 -18.03 -6.73 -2.71
CA GLN A 122 -17.53 -5.38 -2.94
C GLN A 122 -16.19 -5.34 -3.68
N GLU A 123 -15.61 -6.50 -4.02
CA GLU A 123 -14.29 -6.60 -4.66
C GLU A 123 -14.20 -5.80 -5.97
N SER A 124 -15.20 -5.95 -6.85
CA SER A 124 -15.22 -5.25 -8.14
C SER A 124 -15.20 -3.74 -7.95
N THR A 125 -16.07 -3.21 -7.09
CA THR A 125 -16.15 -1.76 -6.85
C THR A 125 -14.88 -1.23 -6.18
N LEU A 126 -14.25 -2.01 -5.30
CA LEU A 126 -12.95 -1.65 -4.72
C LEU A 126 -11.89 -1.49 -5.82
N ARG A 127 -11.82 -2.43 -6.78
CA ARG A 127 -10.87 -2.38 -7.90
C ARG A 127 -11.12 -1.18 -8.79
N ASP A 128 -12.37 -0.94 -9.18
CA ASP A 128 -12.75 0.21 -10.00
C ASP A 128 -12.37 1.54 -9.33
N VAL A 129 -12.59 1.63 -8.02
CA VAL A 129 -12.20 2.82 -7.26
C VAL A 129 -10.68 2.91 -7.13
N PHE A 130 -9.97 1.81 -6.91
CA PHE A 130 -8.51 1.81 -6.79
C PHE A 130 -7.84 2.32 -8.07
N GLU A 131 -8.29 1.88 -9.24
CA GLU A 131 -7.75 2.31 -10.55
C GLU A 131 -7.88 3.80 -10.83
N MET A 132 -8.83 4.50 -10.19
CA MET A 132 -8.97 5.95 -10.32
C MET A 132 -7.90 6.75 -9.55
N TYR A 133 -7.18 6.13 -8.61
CA TYR A 133 -6.30 6.81 -7.66
C TYR A 133 -4.84 6.32 -7.66
N ALA A 134 -4.57 5.10 -8.10
CA ALA A 134 -3.27 4.42 -7.97
C ALA A 134 -2.47 4.33 -9.27
#